data_AF-A0A7S0VIZ2-F1
#
_entry.id   AF-A0A7S0VIZ2-F1
#
_cell.length_a   1.000
_cell.length_b   1.000
_cell.length_c   1.000
_cell.angle_alpha   90.00
_cell.angle_beta   90.00
_cell.angle_gamma   90.00
#
_symmetry.space_group_name_H-M   'P 1'
#
loop_
_entity.id
_entity.type
_entity.pdbx_description
1 polymer ?
#
loop_
_entity_poly.entity_id
_entity_poly.type
_entity_poly.pdbx_seq_one_letter_code
_entity_poly.pdbx_strand_id
1 'polypeptide(L)'
;GRVKVEATLVSSSLVVAVMPPHAQGVVTVDVSNNGGVDYTQGFVRYTYNGPLAVSSITPSRGGGLLGAAVTVTGSNFVHGSDLMCRFGLTLSSALSYVSSSVVVCTVGSLRTGHHTVEVSNNGADFSTAGLQYVYEPEVTRWAMQPSTGPLNGGTVATVSGKVLSYEYTAVMVGSG
;
A
#
# COMPACT_ATOMS: atom_id res chain seq x y z
N GLY A 1 0.17 -30.55 17.99
CA GLY A 1 0.22 -31.87 17.32
C GLY A 1 0.22 -31.68 15.82
N ARG A 2 0.57 -32.69 15.02
CA ARG A 2 0.48 -32.63 13.55
C ARG A 2 -1.00 -32.62 13.12
N VAL A 3 -1.34 -31.84 12.09
CA VAL A 3 -2.71 -31.74 11.55
C VAL A 3 -2.68 -32.18 10.10
N LYS A 4 -3.57 -33.11 9.72
CA LYS A 4 -3.77 -33.51 8.33
C LYS A 4 -4.66 -32.47 7.64
N VAL A 5 -4.27 -32.04 6.45
CA VAL A 5 -5.09 -31.18 5.58
C VAL A 5 -5.44 -31.89 4.29
N GLU A 6 -6.60 -31.54 3.74
CA GLU A 6 -7.01 -31.97 2.42
C GLU A 6 -6.14 -31.28 1.35
N ALA A 7 -5.76 -32.04 0.34
CA ALA A 7 -4.87 -31.59 -0.72
C ALA A 7 -5.35 -32.11 -2.08
N THR A 8 -5.24 -31.28 -3.11
CA THR A 8 -5.63 -31.58 -4.48
C THR A 8 -4.39 -31.90 -5.31
N LEU A 9 -4.33 -33.10 -5.89
CA LEU A 9 -3.29 -33.48 -6.85
C LEU A 9 -3.55 -32.78 -8.18
N VAL A 10 -2.62 -31.94 -8.63
CA VAL A 10 -2.71 -31.21 -9.90
C VAL A 10 -1.90 -31.91 -10.99
N SER A 11 -0.74 -32.48 -10.64
CA SER A 11 0.08 -33.29 -11.53
C SER A 11 0.92 -34.29 -10.73
N SER A 12 1.71 -35.14 -11.40
CA SER A 12 2.64 -36.06 -10.73
C SER A 12 3.70 -35.37 -9.85
N SER A 13 3.88 -34.06 -10.00
CA SER A 13 4.84 -33.25 -9.24
C SER A 13 4.24 -32.04 -8.54
N LEU A 14 2.91 -31.87 -8.57
CA LEU A 14 2.24 -30.70 -8.01
C LEU A 14 1.00 -31.10 -7.21
N VAL A 15 0.99 -30.66 -5.95
CA VAL A 15 -0.14 -30.78 -5.03
C VAL A 15 -0.44 -29.38 -4.47
N VAL A 16 -1.73 -29.04 -4.39
CA VAL A 16 -2.20 -27.78 -3.80
C VAL A 16 -2.98 -28.10 -2.53
N ALA A 17 -2.64 -27.44 -1.42
CA ALA A 17 -3.32 -27.59 -0.14
C ALA A 17 -3.53 -26.24 0.52
N VAL A 18 -4.62 -26.10 1.27
CA VAL A 18 -4.87 -24.92 2.11
C VAL A 18 -4.31 -25.22 3.50
N MET A 19 -3.37 -24.40 3.95
CA MET A 19 -2.76 -24.56 5.27
C MET A 19 -3.76 -24.14 6.37
N PRO A 20 -3.85 -24.88 7.48
CA PRO A 20 -4.80 -24.59 8.54
C PRO A 20 -4.31 -23.44 9.43
N PRO A 21 -5.17 -22.85 10.28
CA PRO A 21 -4.73 -21.88 11.29
C PRO A 21 -3.68 -22.47 12.24
N HIS A 22 -2.64 -21.70 12.55
CA HIS A 22 -1.57 -22.09 13.47
C HIS A 22 -0.97 -20.85 14.16
N ALA A 23 -0.35 -21.05 15.33
CA ALA A 23 0.40 -19.99 16.00
C ALA A 23 1.62 -19.55 15.17
N GLN A 24 2.10 -18.33 15.39
CA GLN A 24 3.32 -17.84 14.74
C GLN A 24 4.49 -18.80 14.96
N GLY A 25 5.24 -19.08 13.89
CA GLY A 25 6.43 -19.92 13.96
C GLY A 25 6.69 -20.73 12.70
N VAL A 26 7.79 -21.48 12.72
CA VAL A 26 8.17 -22.37 11.63
C VAL A 26 7.64 -23.77 11.92
N VAL A 27 6.92 -24.35 10.98
CA VAL A 27 6.49 -25.75 10.99
C VAL A 27 7.14 -26.52 9.85
N THR A 28 7.22 -27.83 9.98
CA THR A 28 7.59 -28.71 8.86
C THR A 28 6.33 -29.22 8.16
N VAL A 29 6.38 -29.25 6.82
CA VAL A 29 5.32 -29.81 5.98
C VAL A 29 5.78 -31.16 5.46
N ASP A 30 4.93 -32.16 5.68
CA ASP A 30 5.16 -33.52 5.25
C ASP A 30 4.09 -33.97 4.26
N VAL A 31 4.52 -34.71 3.23
CA VAL A 31 3.64 -35.24 2.19
C VAL A 31 3.56 -36.76 2.33
N SER A 32 2.37 -37.31 2.09
CA SER A 32 2.13 -38.73 1.99
C SER A 32 1.54 -39.05 0.61
N ASN A 33 2.01 -40.12 -0.01
CA ASN A 33 1.47 -40.65 -1.28
C ASN A 33 0.70 -41.97 -1.09
N ASN A 34 0.52 -42.42 0.16
CA ASN A 34 -0.16 -43.68 0.49
C ASN A 34 -1.31 -43.48 1.51
N GLY A 35 -2.01 -42.34 1.42
CA GLY A 35 -3.20 -42.06 2.22
C GLY A 35 -2.93 -41.58 3.65
N GLY A 36 -1.68 -41.26 3.99
CA GLY A 36 -1.28 -40.84 5.33
C GLY A 36 -0.73 -41.98 6.20
N VAL A 37 -0.33 -43.10 5.60
CA VAL A 37 0.35 -44.19 6.33
C VAL A 37 1.80 -43.80 6.58
N ASP A 38 2.51 -43.39 5.53
CA ASP A 38 3.89 -42.90 5.60
C ASP A 38 3.97 -41.46 5.12
N TYR A 39 4.89 -40.71 5.74
CA TYR A 39 5.15 -39.31 5.46
C TYR A 39 6.64 -39.09 5.18
N THR A 40 6.93 -38.03 4.41
CA THR A 40 8.29 -37.50 4.30
C THR A 40 8.86 -37.10 5.68
N GLN A 41 10.16 -36.81 5.73
CA GLN A 41 10.87 -36.47 6.99
C GLN A 41 11.20 -34.98 7.14
N GLY A 42 10.18 -34.12 7.08
CA GLY A 42 10.22 -32.73 7.56
C GLY A 42 11.14 -31.78 6.80
N PHE A 43 11.46 -32.07 5.55
CA PHE A 43 12.42 -31.29 4.77
C PHE A 43 11.88 -29.93 4.32
N VAL A 44 10.55 -29.82 4.15
CA VAL A 44 9.90 -28.58 3.73
C VAL A 44 9.50 -27.79 4.96
N ARG A 45 9.88 -26.50 5.01
CA ARG A 45 9.50 -25.59 6.10
C ARG A 45 8.45 -24.60 5.62
N TYR A 46 7.45 -24.36 6.46
CA TYR A 46 6.44 -23.33 6.25
C TYR A 46 6.45 -22.40 7.47
N THR A 47 6.42 -21.09 7.21
CA THR A 47 6.48 -20.08 8.27
C THR A 47 5.11 -19.41 8.41
N TYR A 48 4.49 -19.56 9.57
CA TYR A 48 3.37 -18.74 9.99
C TYR A 48 3.89 -17.41 10.52
N ASN A 49 3.69 -16.35 9.74
CA ASN A 49 4.06 -14.99 10.16
C ASN A 49 3.10 -14.46 11.22
N GLY A 50 3.58 -13.51 12.01
CA GLY A 50 2.73 -12.82 12.97
C GLY A 50 1.71 -11.93 12.26
N PRO A 51 0.71 -11.41 13.00
CA PRO A 51 -0.27 -10.50 12.41
C PRO A 51 0.46 -9.27 11.86
N LEU A 52 0.18 -8.96 10.60
CA LEU A 52 0.71 -7.77 9.95
C LEU A 52 0.05 -6.53 10.57
N ALA A 53 0.85 -5.51 10.86
CA ALA A 53 0.35 -4.27 11.44
C ALA A 53 1.00 -3.07 10.75
N VAL A 54 0.20 -2.02 10.57
CA VAL A 54 0.66 -0.74 10.05
C VAL A 54 0.55 0.29 11.18
N SER A 55 1.59 1.12 11.32
CA SER A 55 1.72 2.09 12.43
C SER A 55 1.79 3.55 11.96
N SER A 56 2.42 3.81 10.80
CA SER A 56 2.50 5.16 10.24
C SER A 56 2.68 5.14 8.73
N ILE A 57 2.34 6.27 8.10
CA ILE A 57 2.57 6.53 6.68
C ILE A 57 3.20 7.91 6.49
N THR A 58 4.16 8.01 5.58
CA THR A 58 4.85 9.27 5.27
C THR A 58 5.18 9.34 3.77
N PRO A 59 4.80 10.42 3.07
CA PRO A 59 3.91 11.49 3.54
C PRO A 59 2.46 10.98 3.69
N SER A 60 1.68 11.63 4.56
CA SER A 60 0.24 11.34 4.72
C SER A 60 -0.66 12.14 3.76
N ARG A 61 -0.06 12.95 2.90
CA ARG A 61 -0.74 13.81 1.92
C ARG A 61 0.09 13.93 0.65
N GLY A 62 -0.57 14.19 -0.46
CA GLY A 62 0.07 14.54 -1.72
C GLY A 62 -0.91 14.53 -2.88
N GLY A 63 -0.49 15.05 -4.02
CA GLY A 63 -1.32 15.14 -5.21
C GLY A 63 -0.47 15.24 -6.48
N GLY A 64 -1.13 15.13 -7.63
CA GLY A 64 -0.61 15.64 -8.89
C GLY A 64 0.47 14.85 -9.63
N LEU A 65 0.95 13.71 -9.13
CA LEU A 65 1.85 12.84 -9.89
C LEU A 65 1.40 11.38 -9.78
N LEU A 66 1.14 10.74 -10.93
CA LEU A 66 1.09 9.28 -11.01
C LEU A 66 2.45 8.75 -10.53
N GLY A 67 2.45 7.88 -9.53
CA GLY A 67 3.69 7.26 -9.07
C GLY A 67 4.30 7.87 -7.80
N ALA A 68 3.60 8.75 -7.08
CA ALA A 68 4.10 9.27 -5.79
C ALA A 68 4.41 8.11 -4.82
N ALA A 69 5.49 8.21 -4.05
CA ALA A 69 5.90 7.16 -3.11
C ALA A 69 5.43 7.49 -1.69
N VAL A 70 4.83 6.52 -1.01
CA VAL A 70 4.46 6.59 0.41
C VAL A 70 5.21 5.50 1.15
N THR A 71 6.03 5.89 2.12
CA THR A 71 6.65 4.97 3.06
C THR A 71 5.63 4.55 4.11
N VAL A 72 5.46 3.25 4.28
CA VAL A 72 4.58 2.65 5.28
C VAL A 72 5.44 1.90 6.29
N THR A 73 5.27 2.27 7.57
CA THR A 73 6.02 1.67 8.68
C THR A 73 5.10 0.81 9.53
N GLY A 74 5.59 -0.34 10.00
CA GLY A 74 4.78 -1.32 10.71
C GLY A 74 5.57 -2.53 11.20
N SER A 75 4.93 -3.69 11.19
CA SER A 75 5.54 -4.96 11.60
C SER A 75 5.01 -6.14 10.80
N ASN A 76 5.84 -7.19 10.73
CA ASN A 76 5.56 -8.46 10.06
C ASN A 76 5.24 -8.33 8.56
N PHE A 77 5.84 -7.36 7.87
CA PHE A 77 5.81 -7.34 6.41
C PHE A 77 6.66 -8.48 5.85
N VAL A 78 6.16 -9.13 4.81
CA VAL A 78 6.80 -10.31 4.20
C VAL A 78 7.19 -9.95 2.77
N HIS A 79 8.45 -10.18 2.42
CA HIS A 79 8.91 -9.98 1.06
C HIS A 79 8.33 -11.07 0.14
N GLY A 80 7.62 -10.66 -0.91
CA GLY A 80 7.03 -11.56 -1.90
C GLY A 80 6.26 -10.80 -2.97
N SER A 81 5.86 -11.51 -4.03
CA SER A 81 5.06 -10.94 -5.12
C SER A 81 3.67 -10.47 -4.68
N ASP A 82 3.15 -11.06 -3.61
CA ASP A 82 1.81 -10.79 -3.09
C ASP A 82 1.80 -9.63 -2.08
N LEU A 83 2.97 -9.06 -1.77
CA LEU A 83 3.09 -7.86 -0.94
C LEU A 83 2.57 -6.64 -1.72
N MET A 84 1.47 -6.07 -1.23
CA MET A 84 0.83 -4.93 -1.89
C MET A 84 0.22 -3.96 -0.89
N CYS A 85 0.00 -2.73 -1.36
CA CYS A 85 -0.65 -1.67 -0.61
C CYS A 85 -2.00 -1.34 -1.24
N ARG A 86 -2.92 -0.84 -0.45
CA ARG A 86 -4.24 -0.41 -0.90
C ARG A 86 -4.52 1.00 -0.41
N PHE A 87 -4.94 1.85 -1.33
CA PHE A 87 -5.36 3.22 -1.09
C PHE A 87 -6.87 3.32 -1.37
N GLY A 88 -7.70 3.21 -0.34
CA GLY A 88 -9.15 3.09 -0.48
C GLY A 88 -9.53 1.85 -1.28
N LEU A 89 -10.03 2.03 -2.51
CA LEU A 89 -10.37 0.93 -3.42
C LEU A 89 -9.27 0.64 -4.46
N THR A 90 -8.22 1.46 -4.49
CA THR A 90 -7.15 1.35 -5.48
C THR A 90 -6.03 0.46 -4.93
N LEU A 91 -5.84 -0.69 -5.57
CA LEU A 91 -4.68 -1.55 -5.32
C LEU A 91 -3.43 -0.93 -5.95
N SER A 92 -2.31 -1.01 -5.22
CA SER A 92 -0.99 -0.73 -5.73
C SER A 92 -0.02 -1.81 -5.30
N SER A 93 0.83 -2.28 -6.20
CA SER A 93 2.00 -3.06 -5.81
C SER A 93 2.88 -2.26 -4.85
N ALA A 94 3.54 -2.95 -3.91
CA ALA A 94 4.64 -2.33 -3.18
C ALA A 94 5.75 -1.99 -4.18
N LEU A 95 6.23 -0.75 -4.15
CA LEU A 95 7.35 -0.30 -4.97
C LEU A 95 8.64 -0.99 -4.52
N SER A 96 8.82 -1.11 -3.21
CA SER A 96 9.96 -1.82 -2.61
C SER A 96 9.66 -2.34 -1.22
N TYR A 97 10.15 -3.54 -0.95
CA TYR A 97 10.30 -4.06 0.41
C TYR A 97 11.65 -3.58 0.96
N VAL A 98 11.62 -2.86 2.08
CA VAL A 98 12.86 -2.38 2.74
C VAL A 98 13.21 -3.30 3.90
N SER A 99 12.23 -3.64 4.74
CA SER A 99 12.38 -4.57 5.86
C SER A 99 11.02 -5.09 6.32
N SER A 100 11.02 -6.00 7.30
CA SER A 100 9.78 -6.50 7.91
C SER A 100 8.99 -5.42 8.67
N SER A 101 9.54 -4.20 8.76
CA SER A 101 8.90 -3.05 9.37
C SER A 101 8.72 -1.87 8.42
N VAL A 102 9.23 -1.92 7.18
CA VAL A 102 9.15 -0.79 6.25
C VAL A 102 8.92 -1.29 4.83
N VAL A 103 7.89 -0.74 4.19
CA VAL A 103 7.63 -0.91 2.75
C VAL A 103 7.40 0.45 2.12
N VAL A 104 7.75 0.60 0.85
CA VAL A 104 7.41 1.80 0.08
C VAL A 104 6.34 1.42 -0.94
N CYS A 105 5.23 2.12 -0.91
CA CYS A 105 4.09 1.92 -1.79
C CYS A 105 4.07 3.02 -2.85
N THR A 106 3.63 2.67 -4.06
CA THR A 106 3.29 3.68 -5.06
C THR A 106 1.85 4.12 -4.88
N VAL A 107 1.57 5.41 -5.05
CA VAL A 107 0.22 5.96 -5.09
C VAL A 107 -0.22 5.97 -6.55
N GLY A 108 -1.26 5.18 -6.85
CA GLY A 108 -1.89 5.14 -8.16
C GLY A 108 -2.83 6.33 -8.41
N SER A 109 -3.67 6.21 -9.45
CA SER A 109 -4.71 7.19 -9.74
C SER A 109 -5.78 7.18 -8.66
N LEU A 110 -5.85 8.26 -7.88
CA LEU A 110 -6.87 8.46 -6.85
C LEU A 110 -7.77 9.66 -7.22
N ARG A 111 -9.01 9.62 -6.73
CA ARG A 111 -9.85 10.83 -6.71
C ARG A 111 -9.42 11.70 -5.54
N THR A 112 -9.61 13.02 -5.65
CA THR A 112 -9.38 13.94 -4.54
C THR A 112 -10.17 13.53 -3.30
N GLY A 113 -9.54 13.55 -2.14
CA GLY A 113 -10.15 13.21 -0.86
C GLY A 113 -9.31 12.28 0.00
N HIS A 114 -9.95 11.70 1.02
CA HIS A 114 -9.31 10.81 1.99
C HIS A 114 -9.40 9.34 1.53
N HIS A 115 -8.28 8.63 1.59
CA HIS A 115 -8.18 7.21 1.27
C HIS A 115 -7.53 6.47 2.42
N THR A 116 -8.09 5.35 2.85
CA THR A 116 -7.41 4.47 3.82
C THR A 116 -6.15 3.89 3.21
N VAL A 117 -5.09 3.72 4.01
CA VAL A 117 -3.86 3.04 3.59
C VAL A 117 -3.71 1.73 4.34
N GLU A 118 -3.68 0.65 3.58
CA GLU A 118 -3.62 -0.71 4.08
C GLU A 118 -2.54 -1.50 3.36
N VAL A 119 -2.01 -2.55 3.99
CA VAL A 119 -0.97 -3.43 3.43
C VAL A 119 -1.46 -4.87 3.52
N SER A 120 -1.15 -5.68 2.52
CA SER A 120 -1.39 -7.12 2.50
C SER A 120 -0.11 -7.86 2.16
N ASN A 121 0.16 -8.98 2.84
CA ASN A 121 1.27 -9.88 2.53
C ASN A 121 0.88 -11.00 1.55
N ASN A 122 -0.42 -11.19 1.27
CA ASN A 122 -0.95 -12.30 0.49
C ASN A 122 -1.98 -11.86 -0.57
N GLY A 123 -2.15 -10.56 -0.77
CA GLY A 123 -3.12 -9.97 -1.70
C GLY A 123 -4.60 -10.14 -1.32
N ALA A 124 -4.91 -10.72 -0.16
CA ALA A 124 -6.28 -11.00 0.25
C ALA A 124 -6.62 -10.37 1.61
N ASP A 125 -5.74 -10.56 2.59
CA ASP A 125 -5.92 -10.05 3.95
C ASP A 125 -5.16 -8.72 4.11
N PHE A 126 -5.90 -7.66 4.39
CA PHE A 126 -5.37 -6.30 4.51
C PHE A 126 -5.33 -5.84 5.97
N SER A 127 -4.35 -5.01 6.32
CA SER A 127 -4.31 -4.35 7.62
C SER A 127 -5.53 -3.45 7.83
N THR A 128 -5.90 -3.24 9.09
CA THR A 128 -7.09 -2.46 9.47
C THR A 128 -6.74 -1.28 10.37
N ALA A 129 -5.55 -0.70 10.21
CA ALA A 129 -5.05 0.39 11.07
C ALA A 129 -5.83 1.71 10.92
N GLY A 130 -6.58 1.87 9.82
CA GLY A 130 -7.41 3.06 9.59
C GLY A 130 -6.64 4.34 9.28
N LEU A 131 -5.33 4.24 8.97
CA LEU A 131 -4.53 5.39 8.55
C LEU A 131 -5.06 5.95 7.22
N GLN A 132 -4.97 7.28 7.05
CA GLN A 132 -5.51 7.96 5.88
C GLN A 132 -4.45 8.74 5.13
N TYR A 133 -4.43 8.56 3.81
CA TYR A 133 -3.72 9.40 2.86
C TYR A 133 -4.70 10.40 2.23
N VAL A 134 -4.36 11.69 2.27
CA VAL A 134 -5.15 12.74 1.62
C VAL A 134 -4.60 12.97 0.22
N TYR A 135 -5.38 12.58 -0.78
CA TYR A 135 -5.07 12.87 -2.18
C TYR A 135 -5.59 14.27 -2.53
N GLU A 136 -4.66 15.19 -2.76
CA GLU A 136 -4.93 16.58 -3.06
C GLU A 136 -5.15 16.78 -4.56
N PRO A 137 -5.98 17.76 -4.95
CA PRO A 137 -6.22 18.03 -6.36
C PRO A 137 -4.96 18.55 -7.05
N GLU A 138 -4.75 18.13 -8.30
CA GLU A 138 -3.65 18.63 -9.12
C GLU A 138 -3.94 20.06 -9.59
N VAL A 139 -3.01 20.95 -9.29
CA VAL A 139 -3.06 22.36 -9.69
C VAL A 139 -2.45 22.50 -11.08
N THR A 140 -3.26 22.41 -12.13
CA THR A 140 -2.73 22.26 -13.51
C THR A 140 -2.79 23.51 -14.39
N ARG A 141 -3.43 24.62 -13.98
CA ARG A 141 -3.43 25.88 -14.75
C ARG A 141 -3.93 27.07 -13.95
N TRP A 142 -3.22 28.19 -14.03
CA TRP A 142 -3.63 29.48 -13.45
C TRP A 142 -3.70 30.59 -14.51
N ALA A 143 -4.54 31.58 -14.26
CA ALA A 143 -4.64 32.83 -15.00
C ALA A 143 -4.78 34.00 -14.01
N MET A 144 -4.13 35.11 -14.31
CA MET A 144 -4.19 36.36 -13.54
C MET A 144 -4.83 37.46 -14.38
N GLN A 145 -5.82 38.17 -13.82
CA GLN A 145 -6.48 39.28 -14.49
C GLN A 145 -6.69 40.48 -13.53
N PRO A 146 -6.17 41.68 -13.84
CA PRO A 146 -5.19 41.96 -14.89
C PRO A 146 -3.81 41.38 -14.56
N SER A 147 -3.01 41.08 -15.58
CA SER A 147 -1.63 40.58 -15.43
C SER A 147 -0.58 41.71 -15.28
N THR A 148 -1.03 42.96 -15.16
CA THR A 148 -0.19 44.15 -15.02
C THR A 148 -0.81 45.13 -14.02
N GLY A 149 0.03 45.95 -13.40
CA GLY A 149 -0.38 46.98 -12.45
C GLY A 149 0.68 48.05 -12.25
N PRO A 150 0.35 49.16 -11.56
CA PRO A 150 1.28 50.25 -11.28
C PRO A 150 2.36 49.84 -10.26
N LEU A 151 3.54 50.48 -10.33
CA LEU A 151 4.66 50.27 -9.40
C LEU A 151 4.25 50.43 -7.93
N ASN A 152 3.33 51.36 -7.66
CA ASN A 152 2.86 51.69 -6.31
C ASN A 152 1.79 50.73 -5.79
N GLY A 153 1.39 49.71 -6.56
CA GLY A 153 0.34 48.76 -6.18
C GLY A 153 -1.08 49.32 -6.30
N GLY A 154 -2.04 48.68 -5.63
CA GLY A 154 -3.46 49.09 -5.59
C GLY A 154 -4.38 48.40 -6.61
N THR A 155 -3.83 47.61 -7.53
CA THR A 155 -4.64 46.82 -8.47
C THR A 155 -5.24 45.59 -7.78
N VAL A 156 -6.56 45.46 -7.81
CA VAL A 156 -7.23 44.21 -7.45
C VAL A 156 -7.06 43.22 -8.60
N ALA A 157 -6.21 42.22 -8.40
CA ALA A 157 -6.00 41.15 -9.37
C ALA A 157 -6.77 39.90 -8.97
N THR A 158 -7.46 39.29 -9.94
CA THR A 158 -8.11 38.00 -9.78
C THR A 158 -7.16 36.91 -10.24
N VAL A 159 -6.90 35.94 -9.36
CA VAL A 159 -6.16 34.71 -9.69
C VAL A 159 -7.18 33.58 -9.79
N SER A 160 -7.25 32.94 -10.94
CA SER A 160 -8.20 31.86 -11.23
C SER A 160 -7.48 30.62 -11.75
N GLY A 161 -7.96 29.44 -11.42
CA GLY A 161 -7.37 28.18 -11.84
C GLY A 161 -8.36 27.01 -11.74
N LYS A 162 -8.01 25.87 -12.36
CA LYS A 162 -8.83 24.65 -12.26
C LYS A 162 -8.48 23.92 -10.96
N VAL A 163 -9.49 23.75 -10.11
CA VAL A 163 -9.48 23.09 -8.79
C VAL A 163 -8.79 23.88 -7.67
N LEU A 164 -9.56 24.72 -6.99
CA LEU A 164 -9.21 25.29 -5.69
C LEU A 164 -9.64 24.33 -4.59
N SER A 165 -8.72 23.83 -3.76
CA SER A 165 -9.10 23.42 -2.41
C SER A 165 -9.20 24.69 -1.56
N TYR A 166 -10.39 24.94 -0.99
CA TYR A 166 -10.69 26.20 -0.28
C TYR A 166 -9.77 26.46 0.93
N GLU A 167 -9.16 25.43 1.53
CA GLU A 167 -8.39 25.55 2.78
C GLU A 167 -6.89 25.87 2.61
N TYR A 168 -6.32 25.80 1.41
CA TYR A 168 -4.85 25.88 1.23
C TYR A 168 -4.39 26.80 0.10
N THR A 169 -5.26 27.71 -0.36
CA THR A 169 -4.91 28.64 -1.43
C THR A 169 -4.06 29.79 -0.87
N ALA A 170 -2.80 29.88 -1.29
CA ALA A 170 -1.91 31.01 -1.02
C ALA A 170 -1.34 31.55 -2.34
N VAL A 171 -1.20 32.87 -2.43
CA VAL A 171 -0.55 33.55 -3.56
C VAL A 171 0.77 34.12 -3.06
N MET A 172 1.89 33.70 -3.64
CA MET A 172 3.20 34.31 -3.39
C MET A 172 3.58 35.22 -4.56
N VAL A 173 4.15 36.38 -4.23
CA VAL A 173 4.74 37.32 -5.19
C VAL A 173 6.26 37.26 -5.01
N GLY A 174 6.98 36.83 -6.04
CA GLY A 174 8.44 36.79 -6.05
C GLY A 174 9.06 38.11 -6.52
N SER A 175 10.32 38.34 -6.17
CA SER A 175 11.16 39.37 -6.77
C SER A 175 11.92 38.79 -7.98
N GLY A 176 11.97 39.55 -9.09
CA GLY A 176 12.79 39.22 -10.26
C GLY A 176 14.26 39.55 -10.08
#